data_AF-A0A7C3SDE1-F1
#
_entry.id   AF-A0A7C3SDE1-F1
#
_cell.length_a   1.000
_cell.length_b   1.000
_cell.length_c   1.000
_cell.angle_alpha   90.00
_cell.angle_beta   90.00
_cell.angle_gamma   90.00
#
_symmetry.space_group_name_H-M   'P 1'
#
loop_
_entity.id
_entity.type
_entity.pdbx_description
1 polymer ?
#
loop_
_entity_poly.entity_id
_entity_poly.type
_entity_poly.pdbx_seq_one_letter_code
_entity_poly.pdbx_strand_id
1 'polypeptide(L)'
;MAITVGKAISEAEVAALLEPEVSNWFFTTFGSLTPPQIYAIRSIQNHENTLIAAPTGSGKTLAVFLSIINELLSLGKKGLLRDEVYAVYVSPLRSLNNDIEKNLNSTLKGIQRAAKIIGTDKENPEIRVAVRTGDTLPSERAKMLRKPPHILITTPESLAIVLCAPKFREKLRSVKWVIVDEIHELCSSKRGVHLTLSLERLQELCVNRFTRIGLSATIHPLEEVAAFLVGYEDGILRDCVIADTRFVKPTKLTVDLPVSDLVHTSANYVTSKMYRMIKSLVERHKTTLIFTNTRSGTERVVYHLSKLNAVDADELAAHHSSLSREIRKEVEDKLKEGAMRAVVTSTSLELGIDIGSIDLVVQIGSPKSISRCLQRIGRSGHALNKVSEGVLIPLERDDLVEDAVLASEASKGRLDRVYIPKGPLDVLAQHIVGMAIEKKWRVEEAYRILTRSYCYRDLTLDQMKRLLKYLSGGYKSLENFRVYGKIWYDEEEGTFGRRGALLRVIYATNVGTIPDEVAIKVYTIDGRWVGSIEEEFLERLTKGDIFILGGRLYEYQYSRGVKAYVKPIKEGKPTVPTWFSEMLPLSFDLGEAIGRFRSKVFEMLK
;
A
#
# COMPACT_ATOMS: atom_id res chain seq x y z
N MET A 1 -10.10 17.59 22.74
CA MET A 1 -9.98 16.68 21.58
C MET A 1 -10.19 17.46 20.31
N ALA A 2 -9.16 17.55 19.48
CA ALA A 2 -9.31 18.17 18.19
C ALA A 2 -8.33 17.51 17.20
N ILE A 3 -8.89 16.86 16.18
CA ILE A 3 -8.16 16.76 14.93
C ILE A 3 -7.99 18.20 14.44
N THR A 4 -6.75 18.65 14.34
CA THR A 4 -6.41 20.05 14.00
C THR A 4 -5.63 20.11 12.71
N VAL A 5 -5.74 21.23 12.01
CA VAL A 5 -4.88 21.49 10.85
C VAL A 5 -3.53 22.01 11.35
N GLY A 6 -2.45 21.43 10.83
CA GLY A 6 -1.08 21.83 11.15
C GLY A 6 -0.82 23.28 10.80
N LYS A 7 0.03 23.94 11.58
CA LYS A 7 0.46 25.32 11.32
C LYS A 7 1.78 25.31 10.59
N ALA A 8 1.88 26.11 9.53
CA ALA A 8 3.16 26.40 8.89
C ALA A 8 4.09 27.13 9.87
N ILE A 9 5.37 26.79 9.80
CA ILE A 9 6.46 27.45 10.52
C ILE A 9 7.52 27.93 9.52
N SER A 10 8.32 28.92 9.92
CA SER A 10 9.38 29.45 9.08
C SER A 10 10.57 28.49 8.96
N GLU A 11 11.36 28.63 7.89
CA GLU A 11 12.58 27.83 7.72
C GLU A 11 13.59 28.07 8.84
N ALA A 12 13.65 29.29 9.37
CA ALA A 12 14.50 29.65 10.50
C ALA A 12 14.09 28.90 11.78
N GLU A 13 12.78 28.76 12.03
CA GLU A 13 12.27 27.96 13.16
C GLU A 13 12.63 26.48 13.00
N VAL A 14 12.50 25.91 11.80
CA VAL A 14 12.91 24.51 11.55
C VAL A 14 14.41 24.33 11.72
N ALA A 15 15.22 25.25 11.19
CA ALA A 15 16.67 25.18 11.31
C ALA A 15 17.12 25.21 12.79
N ALA A 16 16.45 26.01 13.63
CA ALA A 16 16.71 26.09 15.07
C ALA A 16 16.27 24.84 15.86
N LEU A 17 15.32 24.09 15.32
CA LEU A 17 14.81 22.85 15.90
C LEU A 17 15.69 21.62 15.58
N LEU A 18 16.63 21.76 14.64
CA LEU A 18 17.50 20.68 14.18
C LEU A 18 18.91 20.82 14.77
N GLU A 19 19.54 19.68 15.06
CA GLU A 19 20.95 19.56 15.39
C GLU A 19 21.80 20.15 14.24
N PRO A 20 22.95 20.79 14.54
CA PRO A 20 23.72 21.54 13.55
C PRO A 20 24.08 20.74 12.29
N GLU A 21 24.49 19.48 12.42
CA GLU A 21 24.83 18.63 11.28
C GLU A 21 23.63 18.23 10.42
N VAL A 22 22.44 18.12 11.03
CA VAL A 22 21.20 17.78 10.34
C VAL A 22 20.73 18.99 9.53
N SER A 23 20.72 20.16 10.16
CA SER A 23 20.39 21.43 9.52
C SER A 23 21.36 21.73 8.37
N ASN A 24 22.67 21.66 8.61
CA ASN A 24 23.69 21.89 7.59
C ASN A 24 23.58 20.93 6.40
N TRP A 25 23.39 19.63 6.67
CA TRP A 25 23.18 18.64 5.60
C TRP A 25 21.95 18.96 4.76
N PHE A 26 20.82 19.27 5.42
CA PHE A 26 19.55 19.51 4.74
C PHE A 26 19.64 20.72 3.80
N PHE A 27 20.02 21.89 4.32
CA PHE A 27 20.05 23.12 3.52
C PHE A 27 21.13 23.09 2.44
N THR A 28 22.26 22.41 2.66
CA THR A 28 23.28 22.24 1.61
C THR A 28 22.81 21.30 0.49
N THR A 29 22.01 20.27 0.82
CA THR A 29 21.56 19.26 -0.14
C THR A 29 20.33 19.71 -0.93
N PHE A 30 19.37 20.37 -0.27
CA PHE A 30 18.05 20.65 -0.85
C PHE A 30 17.75 22.15 -0.99
N GLY A 31 18.50 23.04 -0.35
CA GLY A 31 18.34 24.49 -0.43
C GLY A 31 17.19 25.05 0.41
N SER A 32 15.99 24.48 0.33
CA SER A 32 14.78 24.98 1.03
C SER A 32 13.86 23.86 1.48
N LEU A 33 12.96 24.16 2.41
CA LEU A 33 11.96 23.21 2.92
C LEU A 33 10.74 23.12 2.00
N THR A 34 10.19 21.92 1.91
CA THR A 34 8.96 21.66 1.16
C THR A 34 7.73 21.89 2.06
N PRO A 35 6.54 22.15 1.48
CA PRO A 35 5.33 22.33 2.28
C PRO A 35 5.05 21.21 3.30
N PRO A 36 5.07 19.90 2.98
CA PRO A 36 4.84 18.89 4.02
C PRO A 36 5.88 18.91 5.14
N GLN A 37 7.11 19.36 4.89
CA GLN A 37 8.14 19.52 5.92
C GLN A 37 7.81 20.69 6.85
N ILE A 38 7.43 21.84 6.27
CA ILE A 38 7.00 23.03 6.99
C ILE A 38 5.81 22.74 7.93
N TYR A 39 4.84 21.96 7.47
CA TYR A 39 3.62 21.71 8.25
C TYR A 39 3.75 20.55 9.26
N ALA A 40 4.75 19.67 9.14
CA ALA A 40 4.83 18.44 9.94
C ALA A 40 6.01 18.35 10.91
N ILE A 41 7.15 19.02 10.66
CA ILE A 41 8.36 18.82 11.48
C ILE A 41 8.11 19.16 12.96
N ARG A 42 7.48 20.31 13.23
CA ARG A 42 7.21 20.75 14.61
C ARG A 42 6.28 19.82 15.36
N SER A 43 5.18 19.36 14.75
CA SER A 43 4.26 18.44 15.42
C SER A 43 4.93 17.11 15.74
N ILE A 44 5.76 16.59 14.81
CA ILE A 44 6.50 15.34 15.02
C ILE A 44 7.53 15.48 16.16
N GLN A 45 8.27 16.59 16.21
CA GLN A 45 9.22 16.85 17.30
C GLN A 45 8.54 17.11 18.65
N ASN A 46 7.33 17.66 18.66
CA ASN A 46 6.49 17.79 19.85
C ASN A 46 5.82 16.47 20.26
N HIS A 47 6.12 15.37 19.57
CA HIS A 47 5.50 14.06 19.77
C HIS A 47 3.98 14.01 19.55
N GLU A 48 3.43 14.94 18.77
CA GLU A 48 2.01 14.97 18.39
C GLU A 48 1.74 14.00 17.23
N ASN A 49 0.66 13.19 17.34
CA ASN A 49 0.27 12.31 16.24
C ASN A 49 0.00 13.15 15.00
N THR A 50 0.55 12.76 13.85
CA THR A 50 0.51 13.60 12.65
C THR A 50 0.07 12.78 11.43
N LEU A 51 -0.93 13.24 10.69
CA LEU A 51 -1.27 12.74 9.36
C LEU A 51 -0.76 13.72 8.31
N ILE A 52 0.20 13.29 7.50
CA ILE A 52 0.74 14.08 6.38
C ILE A 52 0.02 13.65 5.10
N ALA A 53 -0.79 14.55 4.55
CA ALA A 53 -1.44 14.38 3.25
C ALA A 53 -0.72 15.25 2.22
N ALA A 54 0.13 14.64 1.39
CA ALA A 54 0.99 15.37 0.46
C ALA A 54 1.27 14.53 -0.81
N PRO A 55 1.35 15.16 -2.01
CA PRO A 55 1.60 14.44 -3.26
C PRO A 55 2.90 13.63 -3.22
N THR A 56 3.04 12.63 -4.09
CA THR A 56 4.32 11.93 -4.24
C THR A 56 5.42 12.86 -4.74
N GLY A 57 6.66 12.61 -4.28
CA GLY A 57 7.80 13.47 -4.58
C GLY A 57 7.86 14.78 -3.77
N SER A 58 6.92 15.01 -2.86
CA SER A 58 6.88 16.22 -2.02
C SER A 58 7.83 16.22 -0.81
N GLY A 59 8.55 15.12 -0.56
CA GLY A 59 9.43 14.99 0.60
C GLY A 59 8.71 14.60 1.91
N LYS A 60 7.47 14.09 1.85
CA LYS A 60 6.67 13.63 3.01
C LYS A 60 7.44 12.69 3.95
N THR A 61 8.15 11.72 3.37
CA THR A 61 8.95 10.73 4.11
C THR A 61 10.17 11.37 4.76
N LEU A 62 10.82 12.32 4.08
CA LEU A 62 11.96 13.04 4.62
C LEU A 62 11.56 13.94 5.80
N ALA A 63 10.38 14.57 5.76
CA ALA A 63 9.86 15.36 6.90
C ALA A 63 9.85 14.55 8.22
N VAL A 64 9.42 13.29 8.13
CA VAL A 64 9.36 12.38 9.27
C VAL A 64 10.74 11.96 9.73
N PHE A 65 11.56 11.44 8.81
CA PHE A 65 12.86 10.91 9.19
C PHE A 65 13.85 11.99 9.59
N LEU A 66 13.73 13.21 9.08
CA LEU A 66 14.52 14.36 9.54
C LEU A 66 14.31 14.59 11.03
N SER A 67 13.05 14.59 11.48
CA SER A 67 12.68 14.78 12.89
C SER A 67 13.14 13.62 13.77
N ILE A 68 12.99 12.38 13.31
CA ILE A 68 13.39 11.18 14.07
C ILE A 68 14.91 11.07 14.17
N ILE A 69 15.64 11.23 13.06
CA ILE A 69 17.10 11.15 13.04
C ILE A 69 17.69 12.25 13.94
N ASN A 70 17.13 13.46 13.90
CA ASN A 70 17.51 14.56 14.76
C ASN A 70 17.51 14.18 16.25
N GLU A 71 16.40 13.61 16.73
CA GLU A 71 16.31 13.22 18.14
C GLU A 71 17.19 12.01 18.47
N LEU A 72 17.33 11.03 17.56
CA LEU A 72 18.24 9.90 17.78
C LEU A 72 19.70 10.34 17.89
N LEU A 73 20.12 11.32 17.09
CA LEU A 73 21.44 11.95 17.22
C LEU A 73 21.58 12.65 18.58
N SER A 74 20.60 13.47 18.96
CA SER A 74 20.60 14.16 20.25
C SER A 74 20.68 13.20 21.44
N LEU A 75 19.95 12.08 21.39
CA LEU A 75 20.01 11.02 22.41
C LEU A 75 21.38 10.35 22.45
N GLY A 76 22.00 10.09 21.30
CA GLY A 76 23.32 9.48 21.26
C GLY A 76 24.43 10.39 21.76
N LYS A 77 24.40 11.68 21.43
CA LYS A 77 25.32 12.69 21.98
C LYS A 77 25.23 12.76 23.51
N LYS A 78 24.04 12.56 24.07
CA LYS A 78 23.78 12.48 25.52
C LYS A 78 24.12 11.12 26.15
N GLY A 79 24.57 10.13 25.37
CA GLY A 79 24.85 8.76 25.85
C GLY A 79 23.59 7.97 26.24
N LEU A 80 22.41 8.39 25.79
CA LEU A 80 21.10 7.82 26.13
C LEU A 80 20.53 6.90 25.05
N LEU A 81 21.16 6.82 23.88
CA LEU A 81 20.75 5.95 22.78
C LEU A 81 21.16 4.50 23.08
N ARG A 82 20.18 3.65 23.40
CA ARG A 82 20.38 2.25 23.77
C ARG A 82 20.19 1.32 22.58
N ASP A 83 20.63 0.07 22.74
CA ASP A 83 20.37 -1.03 21.82
C ASP A 83 18.91 -1.53 21.90
N GLU A 84 18.00 -0.67 21.44
CA GLU A 84 16.54 -0.82 21.41
C GLU A 84 15.96 -0.20 20.13
N VAL A 85 14.70 -0.54 19.81
CA VAL A 85 13.97 0.04 18.68
C VAL A 85 13.24 1.30 19.16
N TYR A 86 13.50 2.42 18.50
CA TYR A 86 12.88 3.72 18.80
C TYR A 86 11.82 4.12 17.76
N ALA A 87 11.98 3.71 16.51
CA ALA A 87 11.00 3.96 15.45
C ALA A 87 10.61 2.68 14.72
N VAL A 88 9.31 2.49 14.50
CA VAL A 88 8.77 1.41 13.65
C VAL A 88 8.14 2.04 12.42
N TYR A 89 8.69 1.75 11.25
CA TYR A 89 8.11 2.15 9.97
C TYR A 89 7.38 0.95 9.36
N VAL A 90 6.10 1.13 9.05
CA VAL A 90 5.23 0.11 8.48
C VAL A 90 4.84 0.51 7.07
N SER A 91 5.19 -0.34 6.10
CA SER A 91 4.76 -0.19 4.71
C SER A 91 3.74 -1.26 4.32
N PRO A 92 2.77 -0.95 3.44
CA PRO A 92 1.96 -1.98 2.80
C PRO A 92 2.80 -2.86 1.86
N LEU A 93 3.85 -2.36 1.21
CA LEU A 93 4.55 -3.08 0.15
C LEU A 93 5.97 -3.48 0.58
N ARG A 94 6.32 -4.75 0.34
CA ARG A 94 7.69 -5.25 0.62
C ARG A 94 8.75 -4.59 -0.25
N SER A 95 8.42 -4.23 -1.49
CA SER A 95 9.32 -3.52 -2.40
C SER A 95 9.72 -2.15 -1.82
N LEU A 96 8.77 -1.42 -1.27
CA LEU A 96 9.00 -0.11 -0.66
C LEU A 96 9.97 -0.18 0.53
N ASN A 97 9.95 -1.27 1.31
CA ASN A 97 10.81 -1.41 2.50
C ASN A 97 12.31 -1.28 2.17
N ASN A 98 12.78 -1.94 1.11
CA ASN A 98 14.22 -1.91 0.76
C ASN A 98 14.62 -0.54 0.22
N ASP A 99 13.73 0.11 -0.55
CA ASP A 99 13.98 1.45 -1.07
C ASP A 99 14.05 2.48 0.07
N ILE A 100 13.18 2.38 1.08
CA ILE A 100 13.22 3.23 2.27
C ILE A 100 14.50 3.00 3.07
N GLU A 101 14.92 1.74 3.25
CA GLU A 101 16.19 1.43 3.92
C GLU A 101 17.39 2.05 3.18
N LYS A 102 17.43 1.91 1.83
CA LYS A 102 18.50 2.50 1.00
C LYS A 102 18.51 4.03 1.13
N ASN A 103 17.35 4.67 1.04
CA ASN A 103 17.20 6.11 1.16
C ASN A 103 17.64 6.63 2.54
N LEU A 104 17.21 5.97 3.61
CA LEU A 104 17.62 6.30 4.98
C LEU A 104 19.12 6.18 5.18
N ASN A 105 19.73 5.09 4.70
CA ASN A 105 21.18 4.92 4.79
C ASN A 105 21.95 5.98 3.99
N SER A 106 21.40 6.43 2.85
CA SER A 106 21.95 7.56 2.09
C SER A 106 21.88 8.87 2.90
N THR A 107 20.72 9.16 3.50
CA THR A 107 20.51 10.31 4.39
C THR A 107 21.49 10.31 5.56
N LEU A 108 21.63 9.19 6.28
CA LEU A 108 22.55 9.06 7.41
C LEU A 108 24.01 9.28 6.98
N LYS A 109 24.43 8.76 5.82
CA LYS A 109 25.76 9.03 5.26
C LYS A 109 25.96 10.50 4.91
N GLY A 110 24.93 11.15 4.38
CA GLY A 110 24.93 12.60 4.10
C GLY A 110 25.13 13.42 5.36
N ILE A 111 24.37 13.13 6.41
CA ILE A 111 24.49 13.80 7.71
C ILE A 111 25.87 13.54 8.33
N GLN A 112 26.41 12.32 8.24
CA GLN A 112 27.75 12.03 8.74
C GLN A 112 28.84 12.82 7.99
N ARG A 113 28.69 13.04 6.68
CA ARG A 113 29.61 13.89 5.90
C ARG A 113 29.51 15.35 6.34
N ALA A 114 28.29 15.85 6.54
CA ALA A 114 28.08 17.21 7.04
C ALA A 114 28.67 17.40 8.44
N ALA A 115 28.52 16.41 9.32
CA ALA A 115 29.12 16.40 10.66
C ALA A 115 30.65 16.48 10.61
N LYS A 116 31.30 15.79 9.67
CA LYS A 116 32.77 15.89 9.46
C LYS A 116 33.20 17.28 9.02
N ILE A 117 32.40 17.95 8.18
CA ILE A 117 32.69 19.29 7.69
C ILE A 117 32.64 20.31 8.83
N ILE A 118 31.65 20.18 9.73
CA ILE A 118 31.46 21.10 10.87
C ILE A 118 32.16 20.66 12.16
N GLY A 119 32.88 19.53 12.14
CA GLY A 119 33.67 19.03 13.27
C GLY A 119 32.89 18.34 14.39
N THR A 120 31.64 17.91 14.16
CA THR A 120 30.78 17.24 15.17
C THR A 120 30.75 15.71 15.04
N ASP A 121 31.52 15.12 14.12
CA ASP A 121 31.43 13.70 13.76
C ASP A 121 31.82 12.73 14.88
N LYS A 122 32.71 13.13 15.79
CA LYS A 122 33.16 12.32 16.94
C LYS A 122 32.08 12.11 18.00
N GLU A 123 31.09 12.98 18.06
CA GLU A 123 30.00 12.94 19.03
C GLU A 123 28.78 12.16 18.50
N ASN A 124 28.75 11.86 17.20
CA ASN A 124 27.59 11.27 16.57
C ASN A 124 27.52 9.75 16.80
N PRO A 125 26.37 9.24 17.27
CA PRO A 125 26.15 7.81 17.41
C PRO A 125 26.00 7.11 16.05
N GLU A 126 26.24 5.80 16.04
CA GLU A 126 25.81 4.94 14.94
C GLU A 126 24.28 4.76 15.00
N ILE A 127 23.55 5.36 14.05
CA ILE A 127 22.11 5.08 13.87
C ILE A 127 21.93 3.86 12.97
N ARG A 128 21.23 2.83 13.48
CA ARG A 128 21.04 1.57 12.78
C ARG A 128 19.62 1.45 12.23
N VAL A 129 19.52 1.07 10.96
CA VAL A 129 18.28 0.83 10.24
C VAL A 129 18.28 -0.62 9.77
N ALA A 130 17.15 -1.32 9.88
CA ALA A 130 17.04 -2.66 9.31
C ALA A 130 15.61 -3.01 8.89
N VAL A 131 15.50 -3.81 7.82
CA VAL A 131 14.22 -4.35 7.32
C VAL A 131 13.90 -5.71 7.94
N ARG A 132 12.70 -5.83 8.52
CA ARG A 132 12.14 -7.08 9.04
C ARG A 132 10.84 -7.44 8.35
N THR A 133 10.89 -8.46 7.50
CA THR A 133 9.72 -9.01 6.79
C THR A 133 9.68 -10.54 6.91
N GLY A 134 8.69 -11.18 6.25
CA GLY A 134 8.66 -12.62 6.06
C GLY A 134 9.90 -13.18 5.35
N ASP A 135 10.55 -12.37 4.51
CA ASP A 135 11.71 -12.78 3.70
C ASP A 135 13.05 -12.66 4.44
N THR A 136 13.09 -11.97 5.59
CA THR A 136 14.31 -11.80 6.38
C THR A 136 14.87 -13.16 6.82
N LEU A 137 16.14 -13.42 6.52
CA LEU A 137 16.79 -14.71 6.78
C LEU A 137 16.96 -14.96 8.28
N PRO A 138 16.86 -16.21 8.78
CA PRO A 138 17.04 -16.51 10.20
C PRO A 138 18.32 -15.94 10.85
N SER A 139 19.42 -15.90 10.08
CA SER A 139 20.69 -15.30 10.51
C SER A 139 20.59 -13.80 10.75
N GLU A 140 19.89 -13.06 9.90
CA GLU A 140 19.61 -11.63 10.06
C GLU A 140 18.68 -11.39 11.25
N ARG A 141 17.67 -12.26 11.45
CA ARG A 141 16.79 -12.20 12.63
C ARG A 141 17.60 -12.31 13.93
N ALA A 142 18.58 -13.20 13.96
CA ALA A 142 19.45 -13.38 15.11
C ALA A 142 20.39 -12.19 15.33
N LYS A 143 20.92 -11.59 14.24
CA LYS A 143 21.73 -10.36 14.32
C LYS A 143 20.93 -9.20 14.92
N MET A 144 19.71 -8.96 14.42
CA MET A 144 18.81 -7.93 14.95
C MET A 144 18.46 -8.18 16.42
N LEU A 145 18.38 -9.43 16.87
CA LEU A 145 18.12 -9.71 18.29
C LEU A 145 19.30 -9.34 19.19
N ARG A 146 20.54 -9.56 18.71
CA ARG A 146 21.77 -9.23 19.46
C ARG A 146 22.03 -7.72 19.47
N LYS A 147 21.94 -7.07 18.30
CA LYS A 147 22.13 -5.63 18.11
C LYS A 147 20.95 -5.08 17.32
N PRO A 148 19.84 -4.69 18.00
CA PRO A 148 18.64 -4.24 17.33
C PRO A 148 18.85 -2.92 16.57
N PRO A 149 18.10 -2.71 15.48
CA PRO A 149 18.07 -1.44 14.79
C PRO A 149 17.36 -0.39 15.65
N HIS A 150 17.76 0.88 15.53
CA HIS A 150 17.02 2.00 16.12
C HIS A 150 15.76 2.32 15.31
N ILE A 151 15.81 2.09 13.98
CA ILE A 151 14.67 2.23 13.06
C ILE A 151 14.36 0.86 12.43
N LEU A 152 13.21 0.29 12.78
CA LEU A 152 12.74 -1.00 12.26
C LEU A 152 11.73 -0.77 11.13
N ILE A 153 12.07 -1.19 9.92
CA ILE A 153 11.18 -1.16 8.76
C ILE A 153 10.48 -2.52 8.63
N THR A 154 9.16 -2.56 8.54
CA THR A 154 8.41 -3.82 8.57
C THR A 154 7.07 -3.77 7.81
N THR A 155 6.32 -4.88 7.81
CA THR A 155 4.95 -4.97 7.27
C THR A 155 3.96 -5.23 8.41
N PRO A 156 2.65 -4.98 8.22
CA PRO A 156 1.63 -5.25 9.24
C PRO A 156 1.69 -6.67 9.83
N GLU A 157 1.83 -7.68 8.98
CA GLU A 157 1.91 -9.09 9.38
C GLU A 157 3.17 -9.37 10.18
N SER A 158 4.31 -8.85 9.69
CA SER A 158 5.61 -9.05 10.32
C SER A 158 5.67 -8.39 11.69
N LEU A 159 5.05 -7.22 11.87
CA LEU A 159 4.90 -6.57 13.16
C LEU A 159 4.10 -7.44 14.14
N ALA A 160 2.96 -8.01 13.72
CA ALA A 160 2.16 -8.88 14.57
C ALA A 160 2.89 -10.18 14.97
N ILE A 161 3.74 -10.71 14.10
CA ILE A 161 4.63 -11.85 14.42
C ILE A 161 5.69 -11.43 15.45
N VAL A 162 6.30 -10.26 15.27
CA VAL A 162 7.35 -9.76 16.16
C VAL A 162 6.82 -9.51 17.58
N LEU A 163 5.59 -9.02 17.73
CA LEU A 163 4.93 -8.87 19.04
C LEU A 163 4.79 -10.22 19.79
N CYS A 164 4.65 -11.32 19.04
CA CYS A 164 4.57 -12.68 19.58
C CYS A 164 5.94 -13.33 19.79
N ALA A 165 7.05 -12.65 19.47
CA ALA A 165 8.41 -13.18 19.59
C ALA A 165 9.02 -12.81 20.97
N PRO A 166 9.16 -13.76 21.92
CA PRO A 166 9.41 -13.43 23.33
C PRO A 166 10.66 -12.59 23.60
N LYS A 167 11.74 -12.83 22.85
CA LYS A 167 13.01 -12.10 23.05
C LYS A 167 13.05 -10.76 22.31
N PHE A 168 12.49 -10.72 21.09
CA PHE A 168 12.58 -9.52 20.27
C PHE A 168 11.54 -8.47 20.66
N ARG A 169 10.35 -8.89 21.13
CA ARG A 169 9.32 -7.94 21.56
C ARG A 169 9.84 -6.99 22.67
N GLU A 170 10.72 -7.47 23.54
CA GLU A 170 11.29 -6.64 24.61
C GLU A 170 12.14 -5.48 24.06
N LYS A 171 12.67 -5.60 22.83
CA LYS A 171 13.38 -4.53 22.12
C LYS A 171 12.45 -3.43 21.59
N LEU A 172 11.13 -3.64 21.59
CA LEU A 172 10.12 -2.67 21.14
C LEU A 172 9.57 -1.79 22.27
N ARG A 173 9.97 -2.00 23.54
CA ARG A 173 9.41 -1.26 24.69
C ARG A 173 9.68 0.25 24.67
N SER A 174 10.72 0.65 23.95
CA SER A 174 11.21 2.04 23.86
C SER A 174 10.81 2.74 22.57
N VAL A 175 9.88 2.15 21.80
CA VAL A 175 9.35 2.78 20.59
C VAL A 175 8.71 4.11 20.97
N LYS A 176 9.18 5.17 20.31
CA LYS A 176 8.69 6.55 20.41
C LYS A 176 7.88 6.97 19.19
N TRP A 177 8.14 6.38 18.02
CA TRP A 177 7.44 6.70 16.78
C TRP A 177 6.98 5.46 16.04
N VAL A 178 5.76 5.51 15.52
CA VAL A 178 5.27 4.54 14.55
C VAL A 178 4.80 5.27 13.30
N ILE A 179 5.42 4.96 12.17
CA ILE A 179 5.12 5.53 10.87
C ILE A 179 4.30 4.50 10.09
N VAL A 180 3.15 4.91 9.58
CA VAL A 180 2.29 4.13 8.70
C VAL A 180 2.33 4.80 7.33
N ASP A 181 3.14 4.26 6.43
CA ASP A 181 3.25 4.79 5.07
C ASP A 181 2.11 4.27 4.18
N GLU A 182 1.76 5.07 3.18
CA GLU A 182 0.66 4.85 2.24
C GLU A 182 -0.60 4.35 2.94
N ILE A 183 -0.99 5.04 4.02
CA ILE A 183 -2.11 4.64 4.89
C ILE A 183 -3.43 4.47 4.14
N HIS A 184 -3.57 5.09 2.97
CA HIS A 184 -4.73 4.98 2.09
C HIS A 184 -4.97 3.57 1.54
N GLU A 185 -3.89 2.82 1.31
CA GLU A 185 -3.96 1.41 0.90
C GLU A 185 -4.38 0.51 2.07
N LEU A 186 -4.00 0.92 3.28
CA LEU A 186 -4.27 0.15 4.49
C LEU A 186 -5.68 0.41 5.02
N CYS A 187 -6.12 1.66 5.10
CA CYS A 187 -7.37 2.03 5.78
C CYS A 187 -8.59 1.37 5.16
N SER A 188 -8.59 1.15 3.84
CA SER A 188 -9.71 0.55 3.12
C SER A 188 -9.69 -0.99 3.08
N SER A 189 -8.80 -1.64 3.85
CA SER A 189 -8.62 -3.10 3.81
C SER A 189 -8.60 -3.74 5.19
N LYS A 190 -8.94 -5.04 5.25
CA LYS A 190 -8.77 -5.86 6.46
C LYS A 190 -7.32 -5.85 6.97
N ARG A 191 -6.36 -5.60 6.07
CA ARG A 191 -4.93 -5.49 6.39
C ARG A 191 -4.61 -4.27 7.23
N GLY A 192 -5.22 -3.12 6.95
CA GLY A 192 -5.13 -1.96 7.84
C GLY A 192 -5.82 -2.21 9.16
N VAL A 193 -6.99 -2.88 9.17
CA VAL A 193 -7.66 -3.26 10.42
C VAL A 193 -6.74 -4.12 11.30
N HIS A 194 -6.07 -5.10 10.71
CA HIS A 194 -5.05 -5.92 11.39
C HIS A 194 -3.88 -5.07 11.92
N LEU A 195 -3.42 -4.09 11.15
CA LEU A 195 -2.40 -3.15 11.62
C LEU A 195 -2.87 -2.38 12.85
N THR A 196 -4.08 -1.82 12.87
CA THR A 196 -4.56 -1.01 14.01
C THR A 196 -4.54 -1.81 15.32
N LEU A 197 -4.94 -3.09 15.30
CA LEU A 197 -4.86 -3.96 16.47
C LEU A 197 -3.41 -4.29 16.86
N SER A 198 -2.50 -4.38 15.89
CA SER A 198 -1.07 -4.54 16.17
C SER A 198 -0.49 -3.29 16.85
N LEU A 199 -0.94 -2.10 16.46
CA LEU A 199 -0.53 -0.84 17.07
C LEU A 199 -1.01 -0.72 18.51
N GLU A 200 -2.26 -1.12 18.82
CA GLU A 200 -2.74 -1.08 20.21
C GLU A 200 -2.03 -2.12 21.11
N ARG A 201 -1.72 -3.30 20.57
CA ARG A 201 -0.88 -4.30 21.28
C ARG A 201 0.54 -3.78 21.50
N LEU A 202 1.12 -3.09 20.52
CA LEU A 202 2.42 -2.44 20.67
C LEU A 202 2.36 -1.31 21.70
N GLN A 203 1.30 -0.52 21.72
CA GLN A 203 1.12 0.58 22.67
C GLN A 203 1.04 0.06 24.11
N GLU A 204 0.39 -1.08 24.33
CA GLU A 204 0.36 -1.74 25.64
C GLU A 204 1.73 -2.28 26.07
N LEU A 205 2.59 -2.68 25.11
CA LEU A 205 3.94 -3.16 25.38
C LEU A 205 4.92 -2.03 25.73
N CYS A 206 4.74 -0.86 25.12
CA CYS A 206 5.61 0.29 25.29
C CYS A 206 5.46 0.93 26.67
N VAL A 207 6.57 1.42 27.23
CA VAL A 207 6.56 2.09 28.54
C VAL A 207 5.87 3.46 28.46
N ASN A 208 6.06 4.15 27.33
CA ASN A 208 5.51 5.47 27.06
C ASN A 208 4.54 5.40 25.87
N ARG A 209 3.68 6.42 25.75
CA ARG A 209 2.92 6.66 24.52
C ARG A 209 3.88 6.95 23.37
N PHE A 210 3.67 6.31 22.23
CA PHE A 210 4.40 6.63 21.01
C PHE A 210 3.56 7.52 20.10
N THR A 211 4.25 8.33 19.30
CA THR A 211 3.66 9.19 18.28
C THR A 211 3.33 8.37 17.04
N ARG A 212 2.09 8.50 16.56
CA ARG A 212 1.60 7.86 15.33
C ARG A 212 1.66 8.84 14.17
N ILE A 213 2.33 8.44 13.10
CA ILE A 213 2.55 9.28 11.93
C ILE A 213 2.01 8.57 10.70
N GLY A 214 1.00 9.12 10.05
CA GLY A 214 0.44 8.59 8.80
C GLY A 214 0.95 9.37 7.61
N LEU A 215 1.32 8.67 6.53
CA LEU A 215 1.71 9.29 5.26
C LEU A 215 0.72 8.89 4.17
N SER A 216 0.25 9.86 3.38
CA SER A 216 -0.64 9.60 2.26
C SER A 216 -0.56 10.65 1.18
N ALA A 217 -0.81 10.25 -0.08
CA ALA A 217 -0.93 11.19 -1.20
C ALA A 217 -2.39 11.60 -1.49
N THR A 218 -3.29 10.63 -1.55
CA THR A 218 -4.65 10.80 -2.12
C THR A 218 -5.68 10.15 -1.19
N ILE A 219 -6.10 10.87 -0.15
CA ILE A 219 -7.10 10.39 0.83
C ILE A 219 -8.19 11.40 1.08
N HIS A 220 -9.40 10.89 1.28
CA HIS A 220 -10.56 11.65 1.72
C HIS A 220 -11.56 10.70 2.42
N PRO A 221 -12.22 11.13 3.52
CA PRO A 221 -11.96 12.34 4.31
C PRO A 221 -10.72 12.19 5.22
N LEU A 222 -10.00 13.29 5.45
CA LEU A 222 -8.73 13.25 6.20
C LEU A 222 -8.95 12.96 7.69
N GLU A 223 -10.05 13.48 8.25
CA GLU A 223 -10.41 13.35 9.66
C GLU A 223 -10.71 11.90 10.01
N GLU A 224 -11.39 11.16 9.13
CA GLU A 224 -11.68 9.75 9.34
C GLU A 224 -10.41 8.89 9.25
N VAL A 225 -9.50 9.20 8.32
CA VAL A 225 -8.21 8.52 8.21
C VAL A 225 -7.31 8.85 9.42
N ALA A 226 -7.34 10.09 9.91
CA ALA A 226 -6.64 10.48 11.12
C ALA A 226 -7.19 9.70 12.33
N ALA A 227 -8.52 9.59 12.46
CA ALA A 227 -9.14 8.79 13.51
C ALA A 227 -8.77 7.31 13.43
N PHE A 228 -8.69 6.75 12.21
CA PHE A 228 -8.21 5.40 11.95
C PHE A 228 -6.75 5.19 12.39
N LEU A 229 -5.87 6.15 12.09
CA LEU A 229 -4.46 6.13 12.49
C LEU A 229 -4.31 6.13 14.01
N VAL A 230 -4.94 7.10 14.69
CA VAL A 230 -4.66 7.39 16.09
C VAL A 230 -5.50 6.59 17.07
N GLY A 231 -6.66 6.09 16.65
CA GLY A 231 -7.57 5.34 17.51
C GLY A 231 -8.01 6.12 18.75
N TYR A 232 -8.43 5.37 19.76
CA TYR A 232 -9.05 5.86 20.98
C TYR A 232 -8.22 5.46 22.20
N GLU A 233 -8.37 6.22 23.26
CA GLU A 233 -7.86 5.91 24.58
C GLU A 233 -8.94 6.21 25.61
N ASP A 234 -9.31 5.20 26.39
CA ASP A 234 -10.38 5.27 27.39
C ASP A 234 -11.70 5.84 26.82
N GLY A 235 -12.04 5.41 25.59
CA GLY A 235 -13.26 5.82 24.89
C GLY A 235 -13.15 7.17 24.17
N ILE A 236 -12.02 7.87 24.29
CA ILE A 236 -11.85 9.19 23.70
C ILE A 236 -10.83 9.16 22.57
N LEU A 237 -11.15 9.82 21.45
CA LEU A 237 -10.28 9.87 20.29
C LEU A 237 -8.96 10.58 20.63
N ARG A 238 -7.83 9.97 20.28
CA ARG A 238 -6.52 10.60 20.47
C ARG A 238 -6.36 11.80 19.54
N ASP A 239 -5.68 12.85 20.00
CA ASP A 239 -5.45 14.04 19.19
C ASP A 239 -4.55 13.74 17.98
N CYS A 240 -4.76 14.48 16.89
CA CYS A 240 -3.99 14.36 15.65
C CYS A 240 -3.89 15.69 14.92
N VAL A 241 -2.71 16.01 14.41
CA VAL A 241 -2.44 17.15 13.53
C VAL A 241 -2.46 16.67 12.08
N ILE A 242 -3.26 17.31 11.23
CA ILE A 242 -3.32 17.05 9.79
C ILE A 242 -2.47 18.10 9.07
N ALA A 243 -1.36 17.67 8.48
CA ALA A 243 -0.56 18.46 7.56
C ALA A 243 -1.06 18.21 6.12
N ASP A 244 -2.06 18.98 5.68
CA ASP A 244 -2.62 18.88 4.33
C ASP A 244 -1.91 19.84 3.36
N THR A 245 -1.20 19.25 2.39
CA THR A 245 -0.46 19.96 1.34
C THR A 245 -0.75 19.36 -0.04
N ARG A 246 -1.90 18.71 -0.22
CA ARG A 246 -2.31 18.05 -1.48
C ARG A 246 -2.42 19.01 -2.69
N PHE A 247 -2.65 20.29 -2.44
CA PHE A 247 -2.90 21.32 -3.46
C PHE A 247 -1.65 21.90 -4.14
N VAL A 248 -0.44 21.47 -3.74
CA VAL A 248 0.80 22.15 -4.14
C VAL A 248 1.25 21.84 -5.57
N LYS A 249 0.87 20.68 -6.14
CA LYS A 249 1.39 20.23 -7.45
C LYS A 249 0.41 20.50 -8.59
N PRO A 250 0.74 21.34 -9.59
CA PRO A 250 -0.09 21.51 -10.77
C PRO A 250 -0.12 20.21 -11.58
N THR A 251 -1.32 19.80 -11.97
CA THR A 251 -1.55 18.58 -12.78
C THR A 251 -2.19 18.97 -14.11
N LYS A 252 -1.61 18.52 -15.21
CA LYS A 252 -2.17 18.62 -16.56
C LYS A 252 -2.71 17.25 -16.94
N LEU A 253 -4.05 17.12 -16.93
CA LEU A 253 -4.75 15.90 -17.28
C LEU A 253 -5.62 16.15 -18.52
N THR A 254 -5.41 15.37 -19.58
CA THR A 254 -6.23 15.43 -20.80
C THR A 254 -6.87 14.07 -21.10
N VAL A 255 -7.96 14.12 -21.86
CA VAL A 255 -8.63 12.94 -22.42
C VAL A 255 -8.52 13.05 -23.93
N ASP A 256 -7.71 12.18 -24.52
CA ASP A 256 -7.33 12.27 -25.91
C ASP A 256 -7.87 11.06 -26.68
N LEU A 257 -8.62 11.33 -27.75
CA LEU A 257 -9.24 10.30 -28.57
C LEU A 257 -8.31 9.82 -29.69
N PRO A 258 -8.17 8.49 -29.90
CA PRO A 258 -7.41 7.98 -31.03
C PRO A 258 -8.12 8.21 -32.38
N VAL A 259 -9.44 8.43 -32.36
CA VAL A 259 -10.29 8.70 -33.54
C VAL A 259 -11.40 9.69 -33.17
N SER A 260 -11.95 10.41 -34.15
CA SER A 260 -13.04 11.38 -33.93
C SER A 260 -14.38 10.73 -33.58
N ASP A 261 -14.57 9.46 -33.93
CA ASP A 261 -15.82 8.72 -33.72
C ASP A 261 -15.53 7.33 -33.15
N LEU A 262 -15.78 7.14 -31.86
CA LEU A 262 -15.64 5.85 -31.17
C LEU A 262 -16.86 4.93 -31.32
N VAL A 263 -17.99 5.43 -31.82
CA VAL A 263 -19.26 4.70 -31.87
C VAL A 263 -19.34 3.86 -33.14
N HIS A 264 -18.96 4.43 -34.29
CA HIS A 264 -19.11 3.79 -35.59
C HIS A 264 -17.80 3.24 -36.18
N THR A 265 -16.66 3.54 -35.55
CA THR A 265 -15.36 3.04 -36.00
C THR A 265 -15.08 1.62 -35.50
N SER A 266 -14.57 0.75 -36.36
CA SER A 266 -14.20 -0.63 -35.97
C SER A 266 -13.13 -0.65 -34.87
N ALA A 267 -13.27 -1.57 -33.90
CA ALA A 267 -12.35 -1.72 -32.76
C ALA A 267 -10.87 -1.92 -33.20
N ASN A 268 -10.65 -2.66 -34.29
CA ASN A 268 -9.32 -2.88 -34.85
C ASN A 268 -8.67 -1.57 -35.33
N TYR A 269 -9.46 -0.70 -35.96
CA TYR A 269 -8.96 0.59 -36.43
C TYR A 269 -8.68 1.55 -35.27
N VAL A 270 -9.58 1.61 -34.27
CA VAL A 270 -9.37 2.37 -33.02
C VAL A 270 -8.06 1.94 -32.35
N THR A 271 -7.87 0.62 -32.18
CA THR A 271 -6.66 0.03 -31.57
C THR A 271 -5.40 0.38 -32.37
N SER A 272 -5.44 0.29 -33.70
CA SER A 272 -4.32 0.69 -34.56
C SER A 272 -3.96 2.17 -34.40
N LYS A 273 -4.95 3.06 -34.28
CA LYS A 273 -4.74 4.49 -34.07
C LYS A 273 -4.22 4.80 -32.67
N MET A 274 -4.74 4.12 -31.64
CA MET A 274 -4.23 4.19 -30.27
C MET A 274 -2.72 3.89 -30.22
N TYR A 275 -2.25 2.81 -30.84
CA TYR A 275 -0.81 2.49 -30.83
C TYR A 275 0.05 3.55 -31.54
N ARG A 276 -0.42 4.14 -32.65
CA ARG A 276 0.28 5.25 -33.32
C ARG A 276 0.33 6.50 -32.44
N MET A 277 -0.77 6.80 -31.75
CA MET A 277 -0.85 7.92 -30.82
C MET A 277 0.10 7.74 -29.64
N ILE A 278 0.13 6.54 -29.02
CA ILE A 278 1.08 6.21 -27.96
C ILE A 278 2.51 6.35 -28.46
N LYS A 279 2.84 5.83 -29.65
CA LYS A 279 4.17 6.02 -30.26
C LYS A 279 4.55 7.50 -30.34
N SER A 280 3.66 8.35 -30.85
CA SER A 280 3.90 9.80 -30.94
C SER A 280 4.06 10.47 -29.57
N LEU A 281 3.35 10.00 -28.54
CA LEU A 281 3.53 10.47 -27.17
C LEU A 281 4.91 10.08 -26.64
N VAL A 282 5.32 8.81 -26.83
CA VAL A 282 6.64 8.30 -26.42
C VAL A 282 7.78 9.03 -27.13
N GLU A 283 7.63 9.38 -28.41
CA GLU A 283 8.65 10.13 -29.15
C GLU A 283 8.85 11.56 -28.61
N ARG A 284 7.78 12.22 -28.18
CA ARG A 284 7.79 13.61 -27.67
C ARG A 284 8.30 13.75 -26.24
N HIS A 285 8.39 12.66 -25.50
CA HIS A 285 8.77 12.63 -24.09
C HIS A 285 10.06 11.86 -23.88
N LYS A 286 10.74 12.08 -22.76
CA LYS A 286 11.96 11.35 -22.41
C LYS A 286 11.64 9.94 -21.91
N THR A 287 10.67 9.81 -21.01
CA THR A 287 10.31 8.56 -20.34
C THR A 287 8.81 8.51 -20.09
N THR A 288 8.10 7.70 -20.87
CA THR A 288 6.64 7.52 -20.75
C THR A 288 6.29 6.28 -19.94
N LEU A 289 5.45 6.43 -18.90
CA LEU A 289 4.86 5.31 -18.16
C LEU A 289 3.44 5.06 -18.66
N ILE A 290 3.17 3.86 -19.17
CA ILE A 290 1.90 3.49 -19.81
C ILE A 290 1.17 2.49 -18.93
N PHE A 291 0.02 2.88 -18.38
CA PHE A 291 -0.83 2.02 -17.57
C PHE A 291 -1.88 1.29 -18.42
N THR A 292 -2.02 0.00 -18.15
CA THR A 292 -3.12 -0.84 -18.62
C THR A 292 -3.88 -1.38 -17.41
N ASN A 293 -5.16 -1.74 -17.60
CA ASN A 293 -5.93 -2.31 -16.49
C ASN A 293 -5.64 -3.79 -16.26
N THR A 294 -5.02 -4.48 -17.23
CA THR A 294 -4.73 -5.92 -17.14
C THR A 294 -3.27 -6.25 -17.44
N ARG A 295 -2.79 -7.37 -16.88
CA ARG A 295 -1.42 -7.88 -17.15
C ARG A 295 -1.28 -8.32 -18.61
N SER A 296 -2.30 -9.00 -19.12
CA SER A 296 -2.39 -9.39 -20.53
C SER A 296 -2.39 -8.18 -21.48
N GLY A 297 -3.01 -7.07 -21.07
CA GLY A 297 -2.98 -5.80 -21.78
C GLY A 297 -1.58 -5.19 -21.81
N THR A 298 -0.85 -5.25 -20.70
CA THR A 298 0.54 -4.77 -20.60
C THR A 298 1.43 -5.42 -21.66
N GLU A 299 1.44 -6.75 -21.71
CA GLU A 299 2.26 -7.52 -22.66
C GLU A 299 1.85 -7.25 -24.11
N ARG A 300 0.55 -7.14 -24.37
CA ARG A 300 0.02 -6.81 -25.71
C ARG A 300 0.51 -5.45 -26.19
N VAL A 301 0.47 -4.43 -25.33
CA VAL A 301 0.94 -3.08 -25.67
C VAL A 301 2.44 -3.08 -25.95
N VAL A 302 3.25 -3.75 -25.12
CA VAL A 302 4.70 -3.89 -25.36
C VAL A 302 4.98 -4.53 -26.71
N TYR A 303 4.30 -5.65 -27.03
CA TYR A 303 4.45 -6.35 -28.30
C TYR A 303 4.16 -5.44 -29.51
N HIS A 304 3.06 -4.68 -29.46
CA HIS A 304 2.68 -3.81 -30.57
C HIS A 304 3.57 -2.58 -30.70
N LEU A 305 4.00 -1.97 -29.59
CA LEU A 305 4.95 -0.85 -29.63
C LEU A 305 6.31 -1.28 -30.18
N SER A 306 6.79 -2.46 -29.78
CA SER A 306 7.99 -3.08 -30.35
C SER A 306 7.85 -3.29 -31.86
N LYS A 307 6.73 -3.87 -32.32
CA LYS A 307 6.47 -4.06 -33.77
C LYS A 307 6.38 -2.76 -34.58
N LEU A 308 5.99 -1.66 -33.94
CA LEU A 308 5.94 -0.35 -34.58
C LEU A 308 7.29 0.37 -34.55
N ASN A 309 8.34 -0.25 -34.00
CA ASN A 309 9.62 0.39 -33.71
C ASN A 309 9.40 1.75 -33.05
N ALA A 310 8.59 1.77 -31.98
CA ALA A 310 8.29 2.99 -31.24
C ALA A 310 9.53 3.50 -30.49
N VAL A 311 10.35 2.57 -29.99
CA VAL A 311 11.63 2.77 -29.29
C VAL A 311 12.50 1.54 -29.51
N ASP A 312 13.78 1.63 -29.13
CA ASP A 312 14.68 0.48 -29.13
C ASP A 312 14.21 -0.59 -28.12
N ALA A 313 14.49 -1.86 -28.43
CA ALA A 313 13.99 -2.99 -27.65
C ALA A 313 14.45 -2.93 -26.18
N ASP A 314 15.64 -2.39 -25.96
CA ASP A 314 16.33 -2.25 -24.69
C ASP A 314 15.68 -1.19 -23.79
N GLU A 315 14.93 -0.27 -24.40
CA GLU A 315 14.33 0.93 -23.79
C GLU A 315 12.80 0.79 -23.61
N LEU A 316 12.24 -0.38 -23.93
CA LEU A 316 10.84 -0.77 -23.74
C LEU A 316 10.72 -2.00 -22.84
N ALA A 317 9.95 -1.90 -21.76
CA ALA A 317 9.70 -3.04 -20.88
C ALA A 317 8.25 -3.15 -20.39
N ALA A 318 7.83 -4.39 -20.12
CA ALA A 318 6.65 -4.69 -19.33
C ALA A 318 6.99 -4.68 -17.83
N HIS A 319 6.03 -4.28 -17.00
CA HIS A 319 6.15 -4.39 -15.54
C HIS A 319 4.81 -4.80 -14.91
N HIS A 320 4.74 -6.01 -14.35
CA HIS A 320 3.58 -6.51 -13.60
C HIS A 320 3.94 -7.64 -12.65
N SER A 321 3.05 -7.96 -11.69
CA SER A 321 3.30 -8.92 -10.62
C SER A 321 3.62 -10.35 -11.07
N SER A 322 3.23 -10.76 -12.29
CA SER A 322 3.58 -12.07 -12.85
C SER A 322 5.04 -12.17 -13.33
N LEU A 323 5.80 -11.08 -13.38
CA LEU A 323 7.23 -11.11 -13.71
C LEU A 323 8.08 -11.47 -12.48
N SER A 324 9.23 -12.11 -12.72
CA SER A 324 10.16 -12.45 -11.65
C SER A 324 10.65 -11.19 -10.94
N ARG A 325 11.07 -11.36 -9.67
CA ARG A 325 11.55 -10.24 -8.86
C ARG A 325 12.80 -9.59 -9.47
N GLU A 326 13.65 -10.39 -10.09
CA GLU A 326 14.89 -9.98 -10.74
C GLU A 326 14.57 -9.07 -11.93
N ILE A 327 13.65 -9.48 -12.80
CA ILE A 327 13.24 -8.68 -13.97
C ILE A 327 12.59 -7.36 -13.53
N ARG A 328 11.67 -7.41 -12.56
CA ARG A 328 11.04 -6.18 -12.05
C ARG A 328 12.06 -5.20 -11.52
N LYS A 329 13.00 -5.69 -10.71
CA LYS A 329 14.08 -4.86 -10.16
C LYS A 329 14.96 -4.25 -11.26
N GLU A 330 15.32 -5.02 -12.29
CA GLU A 330 16.09 -4.50 -13.42
C GLU A 330 15.36 -3.35 -14.13
N VAL A 331 14.06 -3.51 -14.41
CA VAL A 331 13.23 -2.46 -15.02
C VAL A 331 13.13 -1.24 -14.10
N GLU A 332 12.91 -1.43 -12.80
CA GLU A 332 12.86 -0.36 -11.80
C GLU A 332 14.19 0.43 -11.73
N ASP A 333 15.33 -0.27 -11.74
CA ASP A 333 16.67 0.33 -11.69
C ASP A 333 16.96 1.12 -12.99
N LYS A 334 16.71 0.54 -14.17
CA LYS A 334 16.85 1.24 -15.47
C LYS A 334 15.94 2.47 -15.56
N LEU A 335 14.73 2.37 -15.01
CA LEU A 335 13.78 3.47 -15.00
C LEU A 335 14.26 4.58 -14.05
N LYS A 336 14.80 4.25 -12.85
CA LYS A 336 15.44 5.21 -11.93
C LYS A 336 16.65 5.93 -12.56
N GLU A 337 17.43 5.22 -13.36
CA GLU A 337 18.59 5.76 -14.08
C GLU A 337 18.22 6.60 -15.30
N GLY A 338 16.94 6.57 -15.72
CA GLY A 338 16.45 7.29 -16.90
C GLY A 338 16.89 6.65 -18.22
N ALA A 339 17.20 5.35 -18.20
CA ALA A 339 17.59 4.55 -19.37
C ALA A 339 16.39 3.95 -20.13
N MET A 340 15.17 4.13 -19.62
CA MET A 340 13.95 3.65 -20.27
C MET A 340 13.22 4.79 -20.98
N ARG A 341 12.85 4.57 -22.25
CA ARG A 341 11.95 5.47 -23.00
C ARG A 341 10.49 5.19 -22.72
N ALA A 342 10.13 3.92 -22.56
CA ALA A 342 8.76 3.51 -22.27
C ALA A 342 8.70 2.30 -21.35
N VAL A 343 7.85 2.37 -20.32
CA VAL A 343 7.51 1.20 -19.50
C VAL A 343 6.00 1.04 -19.52
N VAL A 344 5.53 -0.16 -19.85
CA VAL A 344 4.11 -0.50 -19.78
C VAL A 344 3.86 -1.29 -18.51
N THR A 345 2.84 -0.93 -17.75
CA THR A 345 2.54 -1.57 -16.47
C THR A 345 1.04 -1.77 -16.26
N SER A 346 0.70 -2.75 -15.42
CA SER A 346 -0.65 -2.86 -14.85
C SER A 346 -0.75 -2.01 -13.57
N THR A 347 -1.04 -2.60 -12.41
CA THR A 347 -1.12 -1.86 -11.13
C THR A 347 0.22 -1.78 -10.38
N SER A 348 1.25 -2.49 -10.84
CA SER A 348 2.47 -2.71 -10.04
C SER A 348 3.38 -1.49 -9.83
N LEU A 349 3.34 -0.49 -10.72
CA LEU A 349 4.08 0.77 -10.57
C LEU A 349 3.15 1.95 -10.18
N GLU A 350 1.90 1.64 -9.79
CA GLU A 350 0.94 2.63 -9.27
C GLU A 350 1.46 3.26 -7.96
N LEU A 351 2.18 2.48 -7.18
CA LEU A 351 2.63 2.82 -5.83
C LEU A 351 4.12 2.55 -5.63
N GLY A 352 4.71 3.31 -4.71
CA GLY A 352 5.86 2.84 -3.94
C GLY A 352 7.24 2.89 -4.60
N ILE A 353 7.41 3.58 -5.74
CA ILE A 353 8.74 3.84 -6.29
C ILE A 353 8.88 5.33 -6.60
N ASP A 354 9.96 5.91 -6.08
CA ASP A 354 10.42 7.26 -6.42
C ASP A 354 11.18 7.18 -7.74
N ILE A 355 10.57 7.69 -8.80
CA ILE A 355 11.12 7.62 -10.16
C ILE A 355 11.13 9.03 -10.74
N GLY A 356 12.24 9.74 -10.55
CA GLY A 356 12.41 11.11 -10.99
C GLY A 356 12.49 11.32 -12.51
N SER A 357 12.59 10.25 -13.30
CA SER A 357 12.80 10.29 -14.75
C SER A 357 11.51 10.41 -15.57
N ILE A 358 10.35 10.02 -15.03
CA ILE A 358 9.09 9.98 -15.78
C ILE A 358 8.58 11.41 -16.01
N ASP A 359 8.33 11.74 -17.27
CA ASP A 359 7.77 13.03 -17.68
C ASP A 359 6.32 12.92 -18.17
N LEU A 360 5.88 11.75 -18.65
CA LEU A 360 4.49 11.52 -19.05
C LEU A 360 3.92 10.21 -18.49
N VAL A 361 2.66 10.27 -18.05
CA VAL A 361 1.83 9.09 -17.77
C VAL A 361 0.73 8.97 -18.82
N VAL A 362 0.61 7.78 -19.43
CA VAL A 362 -0.50 7.44 -20.32
C VAL A 362 -1.34 6.37 -19.66
N GLN A 363 -2.66 6.54 -19.64
CA GLN A 363 -3.60 5.58 -19.07
C GLN A 363 -4.53 5.10 -20.19
N ILE A 364 -4.46 3.80 -20.50
CA ILE A 364 -5.30 3.18 -21.54
C ILE A 364 -6.61 2.74 -20.91
N GLY A 365 -7.69 3.39 -21.35
CA GLY A 365 -9.03 3.31 -20.77
C GLY A 365 -9.08 3.71 -19.31
N SER A 366 -10.27 3.63 -18.72
CA SER A 366 -10.48 4.25 -17.42
C SER A 366 -9.82 3.49 -16.28
N PRO A 367 -9.14 4.18 -15.34
CA PRO A 367 -8.59 3.57 -14.14
C PRO A 367 -9.68 3.27 -13.09
N LYS A 368 -10.96 3.55 -13.35
CA LYS A 368 -12.11 3.18 -12.49
C LYS A 368 -12.16 3.87 -11.12
N SER A 369 -11.25 4.80 -10.84
CA SER A 369 -11.17 5.59 -9.59
C SER A 369 -10.41 6.89 -9.85
N ILE A 370 -10.92 7.99 -9.27
CA ILE A 370 -10.31 9.32 -9.33
C ILE A 370 -8.98 9.32 -8.57
N SER A 371 -8.97 8.76 -7.36
CA SER A 371 -7.77 8.64 -6.51
C SER A 371 -6.68 7.84 -7.22
N ARG A 372 -7.03 6.71 -7.85
CA ARG A 372 -6.11 5.90 -8.65
C ARG A 372 -5.51 6.68 -9.82
N CYS A 373 -6.34 7.41 -10.55
CA CYS A 373 -5.88 8.23 -11.66
C CYS A 373 -4.82 9.25 -11.21
N LEU A 374 -5.09 9.97 -10.11
CA LEU A 374 -4.17 10.97 -9.57
C LEU A 374 -2.88 10.35 -9.02
N GLN A 375 -2.93 9.15 -8.43
CA GLN A 375 -1.73 8.42 -8.00
C GLN A 375 -0.83 8.00 -9.19
N ARG A 376 -1.46 7.50 -10.26
CA ARG A 376 -0.78 7.10 -11.50
C ARG A 376 -0.16 8.31 -12.17
N ILE A 377 -0.91 9.40 -12.37
CA ILE A 377 -0.41 10.64 -12.98
C ILE A 377 0.63 11.31 -12.08
N GLY A 378 0.50 11.21 -10.76
CA GLY A 378 1.49 11.71 -9.80
C GLY A 378 2.88 11.08 -9.94
N ARG A 379 3.03 10.01 -10.74
CA ARG A 379 4.33 9.44 -11.14
C ARG A 379 5.11 10.32 -12.12
N SER A 380 4.43 11.14 -12.94
CA SER A 380 5.11 12.06 -13.85
C SER A 380 5.50 13.35 -13.15
N GLY A 381 6.61 13.95 -13.60
CA GLY A 381 7.07 15.25 -13.11
C GLY A 381 7.37 15.21 -11.62
N HIS A 382 8.13 14.23 -11.14
CA HIS A 382 8.27 13.91 -9.70
C HIS A 382 8.85 15.04 -8.81
N ALA A 383 9.46 16.07 -9.39
CA ALA A 383 9.92 17.24 -8.65
C ALA A 383 8.76 18.21 -8.32
N LEU A 384 8.80 18.84 -7.14
CA LEU A 384 7.77 19.78 -6.66
C LEU A 384 7.46 20.93 -7.63
N ASN A 385 8.43 21.35 -8.43
CA ASN A 385 8.30 22.46 -9.38
C ASN A 385 7.92 22.00 -10.79
N LYS A 386 7.69 20.70 -11.01
CA LYS A 386 7.29 20.14 -12.31
C LYS A 386 5.80 19.82 -12.32
N VAL A 387 5.18 20.07 -13.48
CA VAL A 387 3.79 19.70 -13.73
C VAL A 387 3.71 18.18 -13.89
N SER A 388 2.76 17.53 -13.21
CA SER A 388 2.41 16.14 -13.52
C SER A 388 1.55 16.12 -14.77
N GLU A 389 2.06 15.54 -15.85
CA GLU A 389 1.34 15.38 -17.12
C GLU A 389 0.78 13.95 -17.26
N GLY A 390 -0.50 13.88 -17.60
CA GLY A 390 -1.26 12.64 -17.76
C GLY A 390 -2.22 12.69 -18.94
N VAL A 391 -2.27 11.61 -19.73
CA VAL A 391 -3.20 11.46 -20.87
C VAL A 391 -4.04 10.20 -20.68
N LEU A 392 -5.36 10.36 -20.65
CA LEU A 392 -6.32 9.25 -20.69
C LEU A 392 -6.69 8.96 -22.14
N ILE A 393 -6.64 7.69 -22.55
CA ILE A 393 -7.00 7.26 -23.91
C ILE A 393 -8.17 6.28 -23.83
N PRO A 394 -9.42 6.75 -23.99
CA PRO A 394 -10.58 5.87 -23.99
C PRO A 394 -10.68 5.08 -25.29
N LEU A 395 -11.14 3.84 -25.20
CA LEU A 395 -11.24 2.92 -26.35
C LEU A 395 -12.66 2.68 -26.85
N GLU A 396 -13.66 3.05 -26.05
CA GLU A 396 -15.07 2.88 -26.36
C GLU A 396 -15.92 4.01 -25.77
N ARG A 397 -17.21 4.05 -26.12
CA ARG A 397 -18.12 5.13 -25.73
C ARG A 397 -18.25 5.28 -24.22
N ASP A 398 -18.46 4.18 -23.50
CA ASP A 398 -18.67 4.23 -22.05
C ASP A 398 -17.38 4.65 -21.33
N ASP A 399 -16.24 4.21 -21.86
CA ASP A 399 -14.91 4.58 -21.40
C ASP A 399 -14.64 6.08 -21.57
N LEU A 400 -15.03 6.67 -22.71
CA LEU A 400 -14.94 8.12 -22.94
C LEU A 400 -15.77 8.91 -21.91
N VAL A 401 -17.01 8.49 -21.64
CA VAL A 401 -17.85 9.17 -20.65
C VAL A 401 -17.19 9.08 -19.27
N GLU A 402 -16.69 7.90 -18.91
CA GLU A 402 -16.03 7.67 -17.64
C GLU A 402 -14.76 8.53 -17.50
N ASP A 403 -13.86 8.52 -18.48
CA ASP A 403 -12.60 9.29 -18.46
C ASP A 403 -12.85 10.80 -18.45
N ALA A 404 -13.82 11.29 -19.21
CA ALA A 404 -14.17 12.70 -19.24
C ALA A 404 -14.73 13.17 -17.88
N VAL A 405 -15.62 12.38 -17.27
CA VAL A 405 -16.15 12.68 -15.93
C VAL A 405 -15.03 12.60 -14.90
N LEU A 406 -14.21 11.56 -14.95
CA LEU A 406 -13.07 11.40 -14.05
C LEU A 406 -12.12 12.60 -14.12
N ALA A 407 -11.70 13.00 -15.32
CA ALA A 407 -10.82 14.16 -15.50
C ALA A 407 -11.47 15.47 -15.01
N SER A 408 -12.78 15.62 -15.19
CA SER A 408 -13.54 16.75 -14.65
C SER A 408 -13.58 16.76 -13.13
N GLU A 409 -13.74 15.61 -12.47
CA GLU A 409 -13.78 15.54 -11.01
C GLU A 409 -12.38 15.71 -10.40
N ALA A 410 -11.36 15.12 -11.04
CA ALA A 410 -9.95 15.28 -10.66
C ALA A 410 -9.50 16.75 -10.73
N SER A 411 -9.86 17.46 -11.80
CA SER A 411 -9.52 18.89 -11.95
C SER A 411 -10.21 19.80 -10.93
N LYS A 412 -11.34 19.35 -10.34
CA LYS A 412 -12.01 20.02 -9.21
C LYS A 412 -11.42 19.64 -7.85
N GLY A 413 -10.35 18.84 -7.81
CA GLY A 413 -9.72 18.38 -6.58
C GLY A 413 -10.56 17.36 -5.79
N ARG A 414 -11.55 16.72 -6.41
CA ARG A 414 -12.35 15.68 -5.75
C ARG A 414 -11.55 14.37 -5.70
N LEU A 415 -11.72 13.64 -4.61
CA LEU A 415 -11.10 12.33 -4.38
C LEU A 415 -12.19 11.34 -3.97
N ASP A 416 -11.96 10.06 -4.28
CA ASP A 416 -12.83 8.97 -3.81
C ASP A 416 -12.76 8.88 -2.28
N ARG A 417 -13.91 8.63 -1.66
CA ARG A 417 -14.01 8.36 -0.23
C ARG A 417 -13.43 6.99 0.08
N VAL A 418 -12.60 6.93 1.12
CA VAL A 418 -12.14 5.66 1.67
C VAL A 418 -13.27 4.98 2.44
N TYR A 419 -13.38 3.66 2.31
CA TYR A 419 -14.30 2.86 3.09
C TYR A 419 -13.53 2.02 4.09
N ILE A 420 -13.59 2.39 5.38
CA ILE A 420 -12.84 1.70 6.44
C ILE A 420 -13.68 0.56 7.01
N PRO A 421 -13.23 -0.72 6.92
CA PRO A 421 -13.98 -1.84 7.47
C PRO A 421 -14.11 -1.73 9.00
N LYS A 422 -15.31 -2.01 9.52
CA LYS A 422 -15.64 -1.96 10.96
C LYS A 422 -15.95 -3.37 11.47
N GLY A 423 -15.34 -3.75 12.58
CA GLY A 423 -15.59 -4.99 13.31
C GLY A 423 -15.37 -6.33 12.57
N PRO A 424 -14.38 -6.51 11.66
CA PRO A 424 -14.17 -7.80 11.01
C PRO A 424 -13.68 -8.87 12.01
N LEU A 425 -14.59 -9.73 12.48
CA LEU A 425 -14.32 -10.69 13.55
C LEU A 425 -13.26 -11.74 13.21
N ASP A 426 -13.06 -12.05 11.93
CA ASP A 426 -12.00 -12.92 11.44
C ASP A 426 -10.61 -12.34 11.70
N VAL A 427 -10.43 -11.03 11.52
CA VAL A 427 -9.18 -10.32 11.86
C VAL A 427 -9.00 -10.26 13.37
N LEU A 428 -10.07 -9.98 14.12
CA LEU A 428 -10.05 -9.98 15.59
C LEU A 428 -9.65 -11.35 16.14
N ALA A 429 -10.14 -12.42 15.54
CA ALA A 429 -9.83 -13.79 15.93
C ALA A 429 -8.33 -14.09 15.89
N GLN A 430 -7.66 -13.66 14.81
CA GLN A 430 -6.21 -13.78 14.68
C GLN A 430 -5.49 -13.02 15.80
N HIS A 431 -5.92 -11.79 16.10
CA HIS A 431 -5.31 -10.99 17.15
C HIS A 431 -5.50 -11.57 18.55
N ILE A 432 -6.66 -12.15 18.86
CA ILE A 432 -6.88 -12.84 20.13
C ILE A 432 -5.94 -14.05 20.26
N VAL A 433 -5.73 -14.82 19.19
CA VAL A 433 -4.73 -15.91 19.17
C VAL A 433 -3.32 -15.35 19.40
N GLY A 434 -2.98 -14.23 18.78
CA GLY A 434 -1.71 -13.51 19.00
C GLY A 434 -1.53 -13.10 20.46
N MET A 435 -2.53 -12.47 21.07
CA MET A 435 -2.54 -12.09 22.48
C MET A 435 -2.38 -13.30 23.38
N ALA A 436 -3.08 -14.41 23.11
CA ALA A 436 -2.96 -15.65 23.86
C ALA A 436 -1.52 -16.21 23.87
N ILE A 437 -0.74 -16.00 22.81
CA ILE A 437 0.67 -16.40 22.73
C ILE A 437 1.57 -15.50 23.60
N GLU A 438 1.23 -14.22 23.76
CA GLU A 438 2.05 -13.23 24.48
C GLU A 438 2.10 -13.46 25.98
N LYS A 439 0.94 -13.74 26.60
CA LYS A 439 0.75 -14.00 28.02
C LYS A 439 -0.67 -14.55 28.30
N LYS A 440 -0.94 -14.90 29.56
CA LYS A 440 -2.32 -15.06 30.08
C LYS A 440 -2.97 -13.67 30.15
N TRP A 441 -4.18 -13.54 29.64
CA TRP A 441 -4.94 -12.29 29.61
C TRP A 441 -6.22 -12.40 30.43
N ARG A 442 -6.60 -11.30 31.10
CA ARG A 442 -7.98 -11.08 31.54
C ARG A 442 -8.81 -10.58 30.36
N VAL A 443 -10.04 -11.05 30.24
CA VAL A 443 -10.92 -10.68 29.12
C VAL A 443 -11.15 -9.17 29.06
N GLU A 444 -11.34 -8.53 30.21
CA GLU A 444 -11.60 -7.09 30.32
C GLU A 444 -10.37 -6.25 29.94
N GLU A 445 -9.17 -6.72 30.31
CA GLU A 445 -7.90 -6.08 29.92
C GLU A 445 -7.72 -6.11 28.40
N ALA A 446 -7.93 -7.29 27.80
CA ALA A 446 -7.83 -7.47 26.36
C ALA A 446 -8.92 -6.67 25.63
N TYR A 447 -10.16 -6.68 26.13
CA TYR A 447 -11.26 -5.91 25.58
C TYR A 447 -10.92 -4.42 25.50
N ARG A 448 -10.44 -3.83 26.61
CA ARG A 448 -10.03 -2.42 26.67
C ARG A 448 -8.97 -2.09 25.62
N ILE A 449 -8.01 -2.97 25.37
CA ILE A 449 -6.96 -2.74 24.36
C ILE A 449 -7.54 -2.81 22.94
N LEU A 450 -8.39 -3.80 22.67
CA LEU A 450 -8.97 -4.02 21.35
C LEU A 450 -9.90 -2.85 20.94
N THR A 451 -10.69 -2.33 21.88
CA THR A 451 -11.62 -1.19 21.63
C THR A 451 -10.91 0.16 21.47
N ARG A 452 -9.60 0.25 21.74
CA ARG A 452 -8.79 1.43 21.37
C ARG A 452 -8.63 1.56 19.84
N SER A 453 -8.75 0.47 19.08
CA SER A 453 -8.73 0.55 17.62
C SER A 453 -10.00 1.23 17.10
N TYR A 454 -9.84 2.16 16.15
CA TYR A 454 -10.97 2.79 15.44
C TYR A 454 -11.96 1.74 14.91
N CYS A 455 -11.46 0.65 14.33
CA CYS A 455 -12.29 -0.38 13.70
C CYS A 455 -13.09 -1.23 14.70
N TYR A 456 -12.75 -1.21 15.99
CA TYR A 456 -13.37 -2.02 17.04
C TYR A 456 -13.91 -1.19 18.21
N ARG A 457 -14.01 0.13 18.06
CA ARG A 457 -14.57 1.03 19.10
C ARG A 457 -15.99 0.65 19.53
N ASP A 458 -16.76 0.07 18.61
CA ASP A 458 -18.15 -0.36 18.81
C ASP A 458 -18.26 -1.87 19.15
N LEU A 459 -17.13 -2.58 19.33
CA LEU A 459 -17.12 -3.98 19.72
C LEU A 459 -17.73 -4.13 21.11
N THR A 460 -18.72 -5.01 21.26
CA THR A 460 -19.31 -5.31 22.57
C THR A 460 -18.55 -6.42 23.29
N LEU A 461 -18.58 -6.41 24.62
CA LEU A 461 -17.97 -7.46 25.43
C LEU A 461 -18.60 -8.84 25.16
N ASP A 462 -19.89 -8.91 24.88
CA ASP A 462 -20.59 -10.16 24.51
C ASP A 462 -20.05 -10.73 23.19
N GLN A 463 -19.89 -9.91 22.15
CA GLN A 463 -19.29 -10.34 20.89
C GLN A 463 -17.88 -10.90 21.12
N MET A 464 -17.08 -10.26 21.97
CA MET A 464 -15.74 -10.75 22.31
C MET A 464 -15.79 -12.10 23.06
N LYS A 465 -16.69 -12.25 24.04
CA LYS A 465 -16.86 -13.52 24.78
C LYS A 465 -17.31 -14.66 23.86
N ARG A 466 -18.24 -14.41 22.93
CA ARG A 466 -18.65 -15.40 21.91
C ARG A 466 -17.49 -15.81 21.01
N LEU A 467 -16.62 -14.87 20.64
CA LEU A 467 -15.43 -15.14 19.84
C LEU A 467 -14.39 -15.97 20.63
N LEU A 468 -14.18 -15.67 21.91
CA LEU A 468 -13.32 -16.49 22.79
C LEU A 468 -13.86 -17.92 22.94
N LYS A 469 -15.18 -18.07 23.09
CA LYS A 469 -15.85 -19.38 23.11
C LYS A 469 -15.67 -20.15 21.79
N TYR A 470 -15.75 -19.46 20.66
CA TYR A 470 -15.45 -20.03 19.35
C TYR A 470 -13.98 -20.51 19.27
N LEU A 471 -13.04 -19.63 19.61
CA LEU A 471 -11.61 -19.92 19.54
C LEU A 471 -11.13 -20.98 20.52
N SER A 472 -11.83 -21.20 21.63
CA SER A 472 -11.53 -22.26 22.59
C SER A 472 -12.11 -23.63 22.20
N GLY A 473 -12.96 -23.67 21.18
CA GLY A 473 -13.67 -24.88 20.76
C GLY A 473 -14.90 -25.20 21.61
N GLY A 474 -15.52 -24.18 22.23
CA GLY A 474 -16.68 -24.36 23.11
C GLY A 474 -17.97 -24.80 22.39
N TYR A 475 -17.99 -24.81 21.05
CA TYR A 475 -19.15 -25.26 20.26
C TYR A 475 -18.94 -26.68 19.75
N LYS A 476 -19.45 -27.68 20.49
CA LYS A 476 -19.33 -29.12 20.15
C LYS A 476 -19.78 -29.47 18.72
N SER A 477 -20.76 -28.75 18.17
CA SER A 477 -21.23 -28.94 16.79
C SER A 477 -20.14 -28.71 15.74
N LEU A 478 -19.11 -27.92 16.04
CA LEU A 478 -18.02 -27.60 15.13
C LEU A 478 -16.93 -28.68 15.07
N GLU A 479 -16.90 -29.63 16.03
CA GLU A 479 -15.98 -30.77 15.99
C GLU A 479 -16.22 -31.65 14.75
N ASN A 480 -17.49 -31.78 14.33
CA ASN A 480 -17.88 -32.49 13.12
C ASN A 480 -17.31 -31.84 11.84
N PHE A 481 -16.98 -30.54 11.88
CA PHE A 481 -16.35 -29.79 10.80
C PHE A 481 -14.82 -29.69 10.96
N ARG A 482 -14.23 -30.44 11.90
CA ARG A 482 -12.78 -30.43 12.19
C ARG A 482 -12.25 -29.04 12.58
N VAL A 483 -13.09 -28.20 13.19
CA VAL A 483 -12.71 -26.89 13.71
C VAL A 483 -12.28 -27.05 15.17
N TYR A 484 -10.97 -27.01 15.41
CA TYR A 484 -10.39 -27.21 16.75
C TYR A 484 -10.05 -25.89 17.44
N GLY A 485 -10.26 -25.87 18.76
CA GLY A 485 -9.87 -24.74 19.61
C GLY A 485 -8.37 -24.42 19.53
N LYS A 486 -8.05 -23.15 19.35
CA LYS A 486 -6.68 -22.61 19.24
C LYS A 486 -6.18 -22.00 20.55
N ILE A 487 -7.08 -21.63 21.45
CA ILE A 487 -6.77 -21.10 22.78
C ILE A 487 -7.46 -21.93 23.86
N TRP A 488 -7.09 -21.72 25.11
CA TRP A 488 -7.95 -22.08 26.24
C TRP A 488 -8.66 -20.81 26.72
N TYR A 489 -9.89 -20.96 27.19
CA TYR A 489 -10.70 -19.88 27.74
C TYR A 489 -11.44 -20.41 28.97
N ASP A 490 -11.29 -19.71 30.09
CA ASP A 490 -11.99 -19.95 31.34
C ASP A 490 -13.06 -18.87 31.52
N GLU A 491 -14.34 -19.27 31.42
CA GLU A 491 -15.49 -18.36 31.50
C GLU A 491 -15.71 -17.85 32.93
N GLU A 492 -15.37 -18.63 33.95
CA GLU A 492 -15.57 -18.28 35.37
C GLU A 492 -14.50 -17.30 35.84
N GLU A 493 -13.23 -17.60 35.55
CA GLU A 493 -12.09 -16.73 35.89
C GLU A 493 -12.00 -15.50 34.96
N GLY A 494 -12.67 -15.52 33.82
CA GLY A 494 -12.59 -14.46 32.81
C GLY A 494 -11.20 -14.33 32.23
N THR A 495 -10.52 -15.45 31.96
CA THR A 495 -9.13 -15.45 31.44
C THR A 495 -8.93 -16.38 30.26
N PHE A 496 -7.99 -16.03 29.38
CA PHE A 496 -7.63 -16.85 28.24
C PHE A 496 -6.12 -16.87 27.99
N GLY A 497 -5.65 -17.86 27.23
CA GLY A 497 -4.24 -17.97 26.90
C GLY A 497 -3.89 -19.09 25.93
N ARG A 498 -2.59 -19.27 25.71
CA ARG A 498 -2.04 -20.23 24.74
C ARG A 498 -2.44 -21.67 25.04
N ARG A 499 -3.06 -22.34 24.07
CA ARG A 499 -3.28 -23.79 24.05
C ARG A 499 -2.25 -24.48 23.15
N GLY A 500 -1.40 -25.31 23.72
CA GLY A 500 -0.42 -26.13 22.99
C GLY A 500 0.87 -25.41 22.58
N ALA A 501 1.94 -26.19 22.39
CA ALA A 501 3.28 -25.67 22.08
C ALA A 501 3.41 -25.10 20.66
N LEU A 502 2.63 -25.65 19.71
CA LEU A 502 2.70 -25.30 18.28
C LEU A 502 1.93 -24.02 17.91
N LEU A 503 1.13 -23.45 18.82
CA LEU A 503 0.26 -22.31 18.49
C LEU A 503 1.03 -21.13 17.89
N ARG A 504 2.22 -20.85 18.41
CA ARG A 504 3.08 -19.77 17.89
C ARG A 504 3.58 -20.04 16.48
N VAL A 505 3.87 -21.30 16.14
CA VAL A 505 4.28 -21.69 14.79
C VAL A 505 3.09 -21.53 13.85
N ILE A 506 1.92 -22.06 14.23
CA ILE A 506 0.67 -21.93 13.46
C ILE A 506 0.34 -20.46 13.22
N TYR A 507 0.43 -19.61 14.24
CA TYR A 507 0.18 -18.18 14.11
C TYR A 507 1.18 -17.53 13.14
N ALA A 508 2.49 -17.79 13.29
CA ALA A 508 3.51 -17.18 12.44
C ALA A 508 3.42 -17.60 10.96
N THR A 509 2.83 -18.75 10.66
CA THR A 509 2.65 -19.25 9.27
C THR A 509 1.32 -18.88 8.64
N ASN A 510 0.33 -18.41 9.42
CA ASN A 510 -1.04 -18.16 8.93
C ASN A 510 -1.56 -16.74 9.23
N VAL A 511 -0.82 -15.92 9.99
CA VAL A 511 -1.25 -14.55 10.30
C VAL A 511 -1.22 -13.68 9.06
N GLY A 512 -2.32 -12.97 8.82
CA GLY A 512 -2.49 -12.14 7.64
C GLY A 512 -3.95 -12.07 7.19
N THR A 513 -4.21 -11.18 6.25
CA THR A 513 -5.57 -10.94 5.73
C THR A 513 -5.65 -11.02 4.22
N ILE A 514 -4.52 -11.28 3.57
CA ILE A 514 -4.45 -11.59 2.15
C ILE A 514 -4.83 -13.06 2.04
N PRO A 515 -5.95 -13.40 1.39
CA PRO A 515 -6.35 -14.79 1.20
C PRO A 515 -5.32 -15.49 0.30
N ASP A 516 -5.06 -16.77 0.57
CA ASP A 516 -4.34 -17.61 -0.37
C ASP A 516 -5.25 -17.83 -1.58
N GLU A 517 -4.93 -17.23 -2.73
CA GLU A 517 -5.59 -17.57 -3.98
C GLU A 517 -5.19 -19.00 -4.37
N VAL A 518 -6.12 -19.94 -4.22
CA VAL A 518 -5.89 -21.32 -4.69
C VAL A 518 -5.94 -21.31 -6.21
N ALA A 519 -4.76 -21.27 -6.83
CA ALA A 519 -4.62 -21.40 -8.26
C ALA A 519 -4.99 -22.84 -8.70
N ILE A 520 -6.13 -22.99 -9.36
CA ILE A 520 -6.57 -24.22 -10.00
C ILE A 520 -5.74 -24.42 -11.26
N LYS A 521 -5.00 -25.51 -11.34
CA LYS A 521 -4.20 -25.83 -12.54
C LYS A 521 -5.12 -26.34 -13.65
N VAL A 522 -5.08 -25.69 -14.80
CA VAL A 522 -5.85 -26.07 -15.98
C VAL A 522 -5.01 -26.99 -16.86
N TYR A 523 -5.58 -28.13 -17.20
CA TYR A 523 -5.02 -29.11 -18.12
C TYR A 523 -5.99 -29.33 -19.27
N THR A 524 -5.49 -29.62 -20.46
CA THR A 524 -6.32 -30.21 -21.49
C THR A 524 -6.69 -31.66 -21.13
N ILE A 525 -7.74 -32.20 -21.73
CA ILE A 525 -8.15 -33.61 -21.54
C ILE A 525 -7.06 -34.62 -21.91
N ASP A 526 -6.14 -34.28 -22.80
CA ASP A 526 -4.93 -35.05 -23.15
C ASP A 526 -3.77 -34.85 -22.14
N GLY A 527 -4.00 -34.12 -21.05
CA GLY A 527 -3.05 -33.98 -19.94
C GLY A 527 -2.02 -32.87 -20.11
N ARG A 528 -2.10 -32.06 -21.17
CA ARG A 528 -1.20 -30.93 -21.39
C ARG A 528 -1.55 -29.79 -20.44
N TRP A 529 -0.55 -29.26 -19.73
CA TRP A 529 -0.75 -28.08 -18.90
C TRP A 529 -1.04 -26.85 -19.78
N VAL A 530 -2.08 -26.11 -19.43
CA VAL A 530 -2.54 -24.91 -20.15
C VAL A 530 -2.20 -23.65 -19.39
N GLY A 531 -2.44 -23.65 -18.07
CA GLY A 531 -2.32 -22.46 -17.23
C GLY A 531 -2.96 -22.68 -15.86
N SER A 532 -3.42 -21.60 -15.24
CA SER A 532 -4.17 -21.63 -14.00
C SER A 532 -5.36 -20.66 -14.02
N ILE A 533 -6.41 -21.01 -13.30
CA ILE A 533 -7.60 -20.18 -13.03
C ILE A 533 -7.85 -20.12 -11.51
N GLU A 534 -8.69 -19.21 -11.05
CA GLU A 534 -9.05 -19.10 -9.64
C GLU A 534 -10.11 -20.14 -9.23
N GLU A 535 -10.15 -20.48 -7.95
CA GLU A 535 -11.13 -21.41 -7.38
C GLU A 535 -12.58 -20.91 -7.55
N GLU A 536 -12.86 -19.65 -7.23
CA GLU A 536 -14.21 -19.07 -7.40
C GLU A 536 -14.69 -19.08 -8.86
N PHE A 537 -13.75 -18.98 -9.82
CA PHE A 537 -14.08 -19.08 -11.23
C PHE A 537 -14.48 -20.52 -11.58
N LEU A 538 -13.73 -21.51 -11.09
CA LEU A 538 -14.06 -22.92 -11.26
C LEU A 538 -15.44 -23.27 -10.68
N GLU A 539 -15.80 -22.72 -9.53
CA GLU A 539 -17.10 -22.95 -8.88
C GLU A 539 -18.29 -22.48 -9.73
N ARG A 540 -18.08 -21.49 -10.60
CA ARG A 540 -19.10 -20.96 -11.52
C ARG A 540 -19.17 -21.72 -12.84
N LEU A 541 -18.14 -22.50 -13.18
CA LEU A 541 -18.08 -23.21 -14.46
C LEU A 541 -19.01 -24.41 -14.46
N THR A 542 -19.80 -24.50 -15.52
CA THR A 542 -20.58 -25.67 -15.89
C THR A 542 -19.99 -26.35 -17.11
N LYS A 543 -20.13 -27.67 -17.21
CA LYS A 543 -19.62 -28.43 -18.35
C LYS A 543 -20.16 -27.86 -19.66
N GLY A 544 -19.26 -27.52 -20.58
CA GLY A 544 -19.58 -26.85 -21.85
C GLY A 544 -19.29 -25.35 -21.86
N ASP A 545 -18.98 -24.73 -20.71
CA ASP A 545 -18.64 -23.30 -20.67
C ASP A 545 -17.34 -23.00 -21.40
N ILE A 546 -17.35 -21.92 -22.19
CA ILE A 546 -16.24 -21.49 -23.01
C ILE A 546 -15.59 -20.25 -22.38
N PHE A 547 -14.29 -20.32 -22.16
CA PHE A 547 -13.50 -19.22 -21.63
C PHE A 547 -12.15 -19.08 -22.32
N ILE A 548 -11.51 -17.91 -22.14
CA ILE A 548 -10.19 -17.61 -22.71
C ILE A 548 -9.13 -17.80 -21.63
N LEU A 549 -8.08 -18.56 -21.93
CA LEU A 549 -6.89 -18.70 -21.09
C LEU A 549 -5.63 -18.62 -21.97
N GLY A 550 -4.70 -17.71 -21.65
CA GLY A 550 -3.50 -17.51 -22.46
C GLY A 550 -3.80 -17.13 -23.93
N GLY A 551 -4.90 -16.39 -24.16
CA GLY A 551 -5.32 -15.94 -25.49
C GLY A 551 -5.94 -17.02 -26.40
N ARG A 552 -6.23 -18.21 -25.87
CA ARG A 552 -6.90 -19.30 -26.61
C ARG A 552 -8.22 -19.67 -25.94
N LEU A 553 -9.17 -20.15 -26.73
CA LEU A 553 -10.47 -20.59 -26.25
C LEU A 553 -10.41 -22.04 -25.76
N TYR A 554 -11.03 -22.27 -24.61
CA TYR A 554 -11.15 -23.58 -23.99
C TYR A 554 -12.59 -23.80 -23.52
N GLU A 555 -13.09 -25.01 -23.75
CA GLU A 555 -14.38 -25.49 -23.25
C GLU A 555 -14.15 -26.32 -21.98
N TYR A 556 -14.76 -25.93 -20.87
CA TYR A 556 -14.68 -26.63 -19.59
C TYR A 556 -15.37 -28.00 -19.64
N GLN A 557 -14.69 -29.04 -19.14
CA GLN A 557 -15.22 -30.40 -19.13
C GLN A 557 -15.57 -30.87 -17.72
N TYR A 558 -14.61 -30.83 -16.80
CA TYR A 558 -14.78 -31.25 -15.41
C TYR A 558 -13.60 -30.79 -14.55
N SER A 559 -13.72 -30.90 -13.22
CA SER A 559 -12.65 -30.66 -12.25
C SER A 559 -12.39 -31.87 -11.38
N ARG A 560 -11.18 -31.96 -10.82
CA ARG A 560 -10.80 -32.96 -9.82
C ARG A 560 -9.79 -32.37 -8.85
N GLY A 561 -10.25 -32.04 -7.64
CA GLY A 561 -9.45 -31.29 -6.67
C GLY A 561 -9.03 -29.93 -7.23
N VAL A 562 -7.76 -29.57 -7.05
CA VAL A 562 -7.16 -28.29 -7.55
C VAL A 562 -6.80 -28.32 -9.04
N LYS A 563 -7.46 -29.15 -9.84
CA LYS A 563 -7.24 -29.27 -11.28
C LYS A 563 -8.55 -29.14 -12.06
N ALA A 564 -8.52 -28.36 -13.13
CA ALA A 564 -9.60 -28.26 -14.11
C ALA A 564 -9.15 -28.89 -15.44
N TYR A 565 -10.06 -29.57 -16.11
CA TYR A 565 -9.82 -30.22 -17.40
C TYR A 565 -10.67 -29.56 -18.48
N VAL A 566 -10.02 -29.20 -19.58
CA VAL A 566 -10.62 -28.44 -20.68
C VAL A 566 -10.35 -29.06 -22.04
N LYS A 567 -11.14 -28.68 -23.03
CA LYS A 567 -10.91 -29.02 -24.43
C LYS A 567 -10.60 -27.73 -25.22
N PRO A 568 -9.50 -27.66 -25.99
CA PRO A 568 -9.24 -26.51 -26.83
C PRO A 568 -10.29 -26.42 -27.95
N ILE A 569 -10.78 -25.22 -28.22
CA ILE A 569 -11.72 -24.96 -29.31
C ILE A 569 -11.15 -23.88 -30.25
N LYS A 570 -11.48 -23.98 -31.54
CA LYS A 570 -10.98 -23.05 -32.57
C LYS A 570 -11.87 -21.82 -32.73
N GLU A 571 -13.17 -21.97 -32.57
CA GLU A 571 -14.18 -20.94 -32.80
C GLU A 571 -15.30 -21.07 -31.75
N GLY A 572 -15.86 -19.93 -31.35
CA GLY A 572 -16.88 -19.83 -30.31
C GLY A 572 -16.85 -18.47 -29.62
N LYS A 573 -17.95 -18.06 -28.99
CA LYS A 573 -17.98 -16.90 -28.10
C LYS A 573 -17.78 -17.38 -26.66
N PRO A 574 -16.97 -16.69 -25.84
CA PRO A 574 -16.91 -16.97 -24.41
C PRO A 574 -18.32 -16.92 -23.80
N THR A 575 -18.74 -18.00 -23.14
CA THR A 575 -20.05 -18.07 -22.48
C THR A 575 -20.01 -17.52 -21.07
N VAL A 576 -18.81 -17.48 -20.48
CA VAL A 576 -18.55 -16.87 -19.18
C VAL A 576 -17.78 -15.57 -19.36
N PRO A 577 -18.07 -14.53 -18.55
CA PRO A 577 -17.35 -13.26 -18.62
C PRO A 577 -15.86 -13.47 -18.40
N THR A 578 -15.04 -12.77 -19.18
CA THR A 578 -13.60 -12.68 -18.95
C THR A 578 -13.32 -12.15 -17.54
N TRP A 579 -12.66 -12.99 -16.73
CA TRP A 579 -11.94 -12.76 -15.47
C TRP A 579 -12.34 -11.51 -14.64
N PHE A 580 -12.93 -11.75 -13.47
CA PHE A 580 -13.40 -10.70 -12.54
C PHE A 580 -12.27 -10.04 -11.73
N SER A 581 -11.10 -10.69 -11.58
CA SER A 581 -10.01 -10.22 -10.71
C SER A 581 -8.95 -9.33 -11.40
N GLU A 582 -9.04 -9.07 -12.73
CA GLU A 582 -8.21 -8.05 -13.43
C GLU A 582 -9.03 -6.78 -13.64
N MET A 583 -10.36 -6.86 -13.59
CA MET A 583 -11.18 -5.68 -13.77
C MET A 583 -11.15 -4.85 -12.51
N LEU A 584 -10.64 -3.64 -12.65
CA LEU A 584 -10.66 -2.66 -11.57
C LEU A 584 -12.14 -2.35 -11.26
N PRO A 585 -12.58 -2.42 -9.99
CA PRO A 585 -13.93 -2.05 -9.64
C PRO A 585 -14.10 -0.53 -9.80
N LEU A 586 -15.27 -0.14 -10.32
CA LEU A 586 -15.68 1.26 -10.36
C LEU A 586 -15.89 1.78 -8.94
N SER A 587 -15.25 2.90 -8.60
CA SER A 587 -15.49 3.55 -7.31
C SER A 587 -16.93 4.08 -7.23
N PHE A 588 -17.50 4.04 -6.03
CA PHE A 588 -18.86 4.50 -5.80
C PHE A 588 -19.05 5.97 -6.19
N ASP A 589 -18.13 6.84 -5.77
CA ASP A 589 -18.19 8.29 -6.03
C ASP A 589 -18.09 8.60 -7.54
N LEU A 590 -17.22 7.89 -8.26
CA LEU A 590 -17.12 8.03 -9.71
C LEU A 590 -18.39 7.54 -10.41
N GLY A 591 -18.94 6.40 -9.96
CA GLY A 591 -20.23 5.89 -10.44
C GLY A 591 -21.37 6.89 -10.26
N GLU A 592 -21.44 7.55 -9.10
CA GLU A 592 -22.42 8.61 -8.84
C GLU A 592 -22.19 9.83 -9.74
N ALA A 593 -20.93 10.24 -9.95
CA ALA A 593 -20.58 11.34 -10.84
C ALA A 593 -20.98 11.05 -12.30
N ILE A 594 -20.74 9.83 -12.78
CA ILE A 594 -21.17 9.38 -14.12
C ILE A 594 -22.69 9.41 -14.23
N GLY A 595 -23.42 8.91 -13.22
CA GLY A 595 -24.88 8.93 -13.19
C GLY A 595 -25.45 10.35 -13.28
N ARG A 596 -24.87 11.29 -12.52
CA ARG A 596 -25.25 12.72 -12.57
C ARG A 596 -24.96 13.33 -13.94
N PHE A 597 -23.79 13.04 -14.52
CA PHE A 597 -23.42 13.53 -15.85
C PHE A 597 -24.38 13.01 -16.93
N ARG A 598 -24.65 11.69 -16.94
CA ARG A 598 -25.58 11.06 -17.89
C ARG A 598 -26.99 11.65 -17.78
N SER A 599 -27.47 11.88 -16.56
CA SER A 599 -28.78 12.52 -16.31
C SER A 599 -28.82 13.94 -16.89
N LYS A 600 -27.77 14.74 -16.67
CA LYS A 600 -27.66 16.09 -17.23
C LYS A 600 -27.67 16.09 -18.76
N VAL A 601 -26.88 15.21 -19.38
CA VAL A 601 -26.84 15.10 -20.86
C VAL A 601 -28.18 14.65 -21.41
N PHE A 602 -28.87 13.72 -20.75
CA PHE A 602 -30.20 13.28 -21.16
C PHE A 602 -31.22 14.42 -21.15
N GLU A 603 -31.22 15.26 -20.13
CA GLU A 603 -32.08 16.45 -20.08
C GLU A 603 -31.71 17.51 -21.13
N MET A 604 -30.45 17.58 -21.57
CA MET A 604 -30.04 18.49 -22.65
C MET A 604 -30.41 18.00 -24.05
N LEU A 605 -30.68 16.70 -24.21
CA LEU A 605 -31.05 16.07 -25.48
C LEU A 605 -32.57 15.97 -25.68
N LYS A 606 -33.35 16.16 -24.62
CA LYS A 606 -34.79 16.42 -24.71
C LYS A 606 -35.03 17.83 -25.22
#